data_AF-A0A249T3P4-F1
#
_entry.id   AF-A0A249T3P4-F1
#
_cell.length_a   1.000
_cell.length_b   1.000
_cell.length_c   1.000
_cell.angle_alpha   90.00
_cell.angle_beta   90.00
_cell.angle_gamma   90.00
#
_symmetry.space_group_name_H-M   'P 1'
#
loop_
_entity.id
_entity.type
_entity.pdbx_description
1 polymer ?
#
loop_
_entity_poly.entity_id
_entity_poly.type
_entity_poly.pdbx_seq_one_letter_code
_entity_poly.pdbx_strand_id
1 'polypeptide(L)'
;MTKNDIFKTIDKDPRFRKACQLVATESEADDLYQEVVLILLQLPEDKLLQLSGSCLYCYFARIVVHEYCSSRSKYHRKYRKDQLPLNRDTRGVIDALYSDQPDDENLHDDIASALRQLNERERQMIELYAELGSTRKVSEKTKIPVTTVHTALVNARKVIKSHLNKSL
;
A
#
# COMPACT_ATOMS: atom_id res chain seq x y z
N MET A 1 -32.09 13.83 20.47
CA MET A 1 -31.43 13.97 19.16
C MET A 1 -31.04 12.58 18.71
N THR A 2 -31.48 12.13 17.54
CA THR A 2 -31.17 10.79 17.04
C THR A 2 -29.95 10.81 16.12
N LYS A 3 -29.34 9.65 15.85
CA LYS A 3 -28.28 9.51 14.84
C LYS A 3 -28.68 10.12 13.48
N ASN A 4 -29.93 9.92 13.05
CA ASN A 4 -30.43 10.46 11.78
C ASN A 4 -30.52 11.99 11.78
N ASP A 5 -30.84 12.61 12.92
CA ASP A 5 -30.90 14.08 13.02
C ASP A 5 -29.51 14.71 12.89
N ILE A 6 -28.47 14.02 13.40
CA ILE A 6 -27.07 14.44 13.23
C ILE A 6 -26.69 14.47 11.75
N PHE A 7 -26.99 13.41 11.00
CA PHE A 7 -26.66 13.38 9.56
C PHE A 7 -27.46 14.38 8.73
N LYS A 8 -28.73 14.62 9.08
CA LYS A 8 -29.49 15.74 8.49
C LYS A 8 -28.84 17.09 8.76
N THR A 9 -28.19 17.25 9.90
CA THR A 9 -27.46 18.49 10.23
C THR A 9 -26.18 18.61 9.40
N ILE A 10 -25.41 17.52 9.29
CA ILE A 10 -24.19 17.46 8.46
C ILE A 10 -24.52 17.78 7.00
N ASP A 11 -25.58 17.19 6.46
CA ASP A 11 -25.99 17.35 5.06
C ASP A 11 -26.45 18.78 4.73
N LYS A 12 -27.16 19.42 5.66
CA LYS A 12 -27.64 20.80 5.50
C LYS A 12 -26.56 21.85 5.73
N ASP A 13 -25.53 21.53 6.49
CA ASP A 13 -24.49 22.49 6.86
C ASP A 13 -23.35 22.50 5.83
N PRO A 14 -23.22 23.55 5.00
CA PRO A 14 -22.25 23.60 3.92
C PRO A 14 -20.80 23.59 4.41
N ARG A 15 -20.54 23.86 5.70
CA ARG A 15 -19.19 23.88 6.27
C ARG A 15 -18.51 22.52 6.16
N PHE A 16 -19.26 21.42 6.26
CA PHE A 16 -18.71 20.07 6.18
C PHE A 16 -18.18 19.76 4.77
N ARG A 17 -18.97 20.07 3.73
CA ARG A 17 -18.53 19.94 2.34
C ARG A 17 -17.37 20.89 2.03
N LYS A 18 -17.43 22.13 2.52
CA LYS A 18 -16.37 23.12 2.35
C LYS A 18 -15.05 22.68 2.99
N ALA A 19 -15.07 21.98 4.12
CA ALA A 19 -13.86 21.44 4.73
C ALA A 19 -13.12 20.45 3.81
N CYS A 20 -13.85 19.65 3.02
CA CYS A 20 -13.25 18.73 2.05
C CYS A 20 -12.67 19.50 0.86
N GLN A 21 -13.38 20.51 0.37
CA GLN A 21 -12.93 21.39 -0.74
C GLN A 21 -11.70 22.23 -0.39
N LEU A 22 -11.44 22.50 0.89
CA LEU A 22 -10.23 23.21 1.33
C LEU A 22 -8.98 22.33 1.26
N VAL A 23 -9.14 21.00 1.23
CA VAL A 23 -8.05 20.03 1.36
C VAL A 23 -7.81 19.26 0.06
N ALA A 24 -8.89 18.91 -0.65
CA ALA A 24 -8.87 18.12 -1.87
C ALA A 24 -9.20 18.97 -3.12
N THR A 25 -8.86 18.42 -4.30
CA THR A 25 -9.28 19.01 -5.59
C THR A 25 -10.81 18.92 -5.77
N GLU A 26 -11.39 19.73 -6.65
CA GLU A 26 -12.84 19.74 -6.87
C GLU A 26 -13.40 18.35 -7.25
N SER A 27 -12.64 17.59 -8.04
CA SER A 27 -13.00 16.21 -8.42
C SER A 27 -12.90 15.19 -7.28
N GLU A 28 -12.06 15.44 -6.28
CA GLU A 28 -11.82 14.51 -5.15
C GLU A 28 -12.61 14.89 -3.90
N ALA A 29 -13.05 16.14 -3.78
CA ALA A 29 -13.70 16.67 -2.59
C ALA A 29 -15.01 15.94 -2.25
N ASP A 30 -15.79 15.55 -3.27
CA ASP A 30 -17.05 14.85 -3.08
C ASP A 30 -16.84 13.39 -2.66
N ASP A 31 -15.85 12.71 -3.23
CA ASP A 31 -15.46 11.35 -2.82
C ASP A 31 -14.89 11.34 -1.40
N LEU A 32 -14.05 12.31 -1.07
CA LEU A 32 -13.52 12.48 0.29
C LEU A 32 -14.64 12.74 1.28
N TYR A 33 -15.60 13.61 0.95
CA TYR A 33 -16.76 13.88 1.79
C TYR A 33 -17.57 12.60 2.05
N GLN A 34 -17.86 11.81 1.01
CA GLN A 34 -18.59 10.55 1.15
C GLN A 34 -17.87 9.56 2.04
N GLU A 35 -16.55 9.38 1.88
CA GLU A 35 -15.77 8.45 2.71
C GLU A 35 -15.76 8.89 4.17
N VAL A 36 -15.61 10.19 4.45
CA VAL A 36 -15.63 10.73 5.82
C VAL A 36 -17.01 10.56 6.46
N VAL A 37 -18.10 10.79 5.71
CA VAL A 37 -19.47 10.55 6.20
C VAL A 37 -19.69 9.06 6.48
N LEU A 38 -19.16 8.16 5.64
CA LEU A 38 -19.21 6.72 5.89
C LEU A 38 -18.48 6.32 7.18
N ILE A 39 -17.31 6.92 7.46
CA ILE A 39 -16.59 6.72 8.73
C ILE A 39 -17.46 7.16 9.91
N LEU A 40 -18.12 8.32 9.82
CA LEU A 40 -19.04 8.77 10.87
C LEU A 40 -20.23 7.83 11.05
N LEU A 41 -20.79 7.27 9.97
CA LEU A 41 -21.89 6.31 10.04
C LEU A 41 -21.51 5.01 10.76
N GLN A 42 -20.24 4.60 10.68
CA GLN A 42 -19.71 3.42 11.35
C GLN A 42 -19.43 3.65 12.84
N LEU A 43 -19.49 4.89 13.33
CA LEU A 43 -19.29 5.15 14.74
C LEU A 43 -20.45 4.62 15.60
N PRO A 44 -20.13 4.15 16.82
CA PRO A 44 -21.12 3.92 17.87
C PRO A 44 -22.00 5.16 18.10
N GLU A 45 -23.28 4.95 18.34
CA GLU A 45 -24.27 6.04 18.44
C GLU A 45 -24.01 6.96 19.64
N ASP A 46 -23.62 6.39 20.79
CA ASP A 46 -23.19 7.09 22.00
C ASP A 46 -22.05 8.08 21.72
N LYS A 47 -21.04 7.65 20.97
CA LYS A 47 -19.91 8.51 20.57
C LYS A 47 -20.37 9.64 19.64
N LEU A 48 -21.26 9.35 18.69
CA LEU A 48 -21.79 10.36 17.77
C LEU A 48 -22.60 11.43 18.52
N LEU A 49 -23.42 11.01 19.48
CA LEU A 49 -24.18 11.91 20.35
C LEU A 49 -23.25 12.79 21.19
N GLN A 50 -22.21 12.21 21.79
CA GLN A 50 -21.19 12.96 22.54
C GLN A 50 -20.49 14.01 21.66
N LEU A 51 -20.13 13.65 20.42
CA LEU A 51 -19.52 14.57 19.46
C LEU A 51 -20.48 15.70 19.07
N SER A 52 -21.77 15.38 18.92
CA SER A 52 -22.80 16.37 18.59
C SER A 52 -23.01 17.41 19.69
N GLY A 53 -22.87 17.02 20.96
CA GLY A 53 -22.94 17.93 22.11
C GLY A 53 -21.64 18.70 22.38
N SER A 54 -20.54 18.36 21.72
CA SER A 54 -19.24 19.03 21.85
C SER A 54 -18.87 19.77 20.56
N CYS A 55 -17.93 19.25 19.76
CA CYS A 55 -17.59 19.82 18.46
C CYS A 55 -17.50 18.76 17.36
N LEU A 56 -18.65 18.38 16.81
CA LEU A 56 -18.76 17.45 15.68
C LEU A 56 -17.97 17.95 14.46
N TYR A 57 -18.02 19.25 14.18
CA TYR A 57 -17.28 19.85 13.05
C TYR A 57 -15.76 19.71 13.22
N CYS A 58 -15.23 19.95 14.43
CA CYS A 58 -13.79 19.83 14.71
C CYS A 58 -13.32 18.38 14.50
N TYR A 59 -14.15 17.41 14.93
CA TYR A 59 -13.87 16.00 14.74
C TYR A 59 -13.92 15.61 13.26
N PHE A 60 -14.93 16.09 12.52
CA PHE A 60 -15.04 15.89 11.08
C PHE A 60 -13.83 16.44 10.34
N ALA A 61 -13.45 17.70 10.58
CA ALA A 61 -12.30 18.33 9.94
C ALA A 61 -10.99 17.56 10.22
N ARG A 62 -10.83 17.01 11.43
CA ARG A 62 -9.70 16.13 11.76
C ARG A 62 -9.69 14.84 10.93
N ILE A 63 -10.84 14.21 10.72
CA ILE A 63 -10.94 13.02 9.87
C ILE A 63 -10.63 13.37 8.42
N VAL A 64 -11.16 14.48 7.89
CA VAL A 64 -10.86 14.96 6.52
C VAL A 64 -9.35 15.07 6.29
N VAL A 65 -8.65 15.79 7.18
CA VAL A 65 -7.19 15.95 7.08
C VAL A 65 -6.47 14.61 7.22
N HIS A 66 -6.91 13.75 8.14
CA HIS A 66 -6.30 12.42 8.30
C HIS A 66 -6.48 11.56 7.04
N GLU A 67 -7.69 11.46 6.50
CA GLU A 67 -7.99 10.65 5.34
C GLU A 67 -7.27 11.14 4.09
N TYR A 68 -7.12 12.45 3.91
CA TYR A 68 -6.46 12.98 2.73
C TYR A 68 -4.91 12.96 2.81
N CYS A 69 -4.34 13.33 3.97
CA CYS A 69 -2.90 13.54 4.11
C CYS A 69 -2.14 12.27 4.56
N SER A 70 -2.79 11.32 5.22
CA SER A 70 -2.10 10.12 5.72
C SER A 70 -1.94 9.08 4.60
N SER A 71 -0.70 8.67 4.33
CA SER A 71 -0.41 7.57 3.39
C SER A 71 -0.97 6.21 3.84
N ARG A 72 -1.39 6.10 5.11
CA ARG A 72 -1.98 4.89 5.70
C ARG A 72 -3.51 4.94 5.75
N SER A 73 -4.13 6.08 5.43
CA SER A 73 -5.58 6.20 5.44
C SER A 73 -6.22 5.27 4.42
N LYS A 74 -7.53 5.05 4.57
CA LYS A 74 -8.27 4.21 3.63
C LYS A 74 -8.48 4.97 2.32
N TYR A 75 -8.83 6.26 2.41
CA TYR A 75 -9.01 7.12 1.25
C TYR A 75 -7.74 7.20 0.38
N HIS A 76 -6.59 7.47 0.99
CA HIS A 76 -5.32 7.56 0.26
C HIS A 76 -4.99 6.25 -0.45
N ARG A 77 -5.15 5.11 0.23
CA ARG A 77 -4.87 3.80 -0.37
C ARG A 77 -5.82 3.42 -1.50
N LYS A 78 -7.08 3.82 -1.42
CA LYS A 78 -8.11 3.45 -2.40
C LYS A 78 -8.10 4.36 -3.63
N TYR A 79 -7.87 5.66 -3.44
CA TYR A 79 -8.08 6.64 -4.51
C TYR A 79 -6.84 7.42 -4.91
N ARG A 80 -5.78 7.49 -4.08
CA ARG A 80 -4.57 8.27 -4.38
C ARG A 80 -3.30 7.44 -4.61
N LYS A 81 -3.22 6.25 -4.02
CA LYS A 81 -2.04 5.36 -4.11
C LYS A 81 -1.78 4.88 -5.54
N ASP A 82 -2.85 4.66 -6.30
CA ASP A 82 -2.78 4.11 -7.66
C ASP A 82 -3.03 5.18 -8.75
N GLN A 83 -2.96 6.48 -8.41
CA GLN A 83 -2.89 7.57 -9.41
C GLN A 83 -1.50 7.64 -10.06
N LEU A 84 -0.85 6.51 -10.29
CA LEU A 84 0.14 6.45 -11.36
C LEU A 84 -0.64 6.77 -12.63
N PRO A 85 -0.23 7.79 -13.42
CA PRO A 85 -0.87 8.01 -14.70
C PRO A 85 -0.82 6.67 -15.43
N LEU A 86 -1.97 6.20 -15.90
CA LEU A 86 -1.99 5.20 -16.97
C LEU A 86 -1.30 5.90 -18.14
N ASN A 87 0.03 5.81 -18.20
CA ASN A 87 0.77 6.15 -19.39
C ASN A 87 0.13 5.29 -20.47
N ARG A 88 -0.32 5.90 -21.57
CA ARG A 88 -0.94 5.16 -22.67
C ARG A 88 -0.01 4.05 -23.22
N ASP A 89 1.28 4.09 -22.86
CA ASP A 89 2.27 3.02 -23.06
C ASP A 89 2.08 1.76 -22.20
N THR A 90 1.24 1.78 -21.17
CA THR A 90 0.98 0.59 -20.33
C THR A 90 0.32 -0.55 -21.11
N ARG A 91 -0.31 -0.27 -22.25
CA ARG A 91 -0.77 -1.32 -23.16
C ARG A 91 0.40 -2.10 -23.77
N GLY A 92 1.48 -1.41 -24.14
CA GLY A 92 2.73 -2.04 -24.59
C GLY A 92 3.49 -2.74 -23.46
N VAL A 93 3.41 -2.24 -22.22
CA VAL A 93 4.02 -2.89 -21.05
C VAL A 93 3.25 -4.15 -20.63
N ILE A 94 1.92 -4.15 -20.72
CA ILE A 94 1.09 -5.33 -20.46
C ILE A 94 1.30 -6.37 -21.58
N ASP A 95 1.33 -5.96 -22.84
CA ASP A 95 1.66 -6.87 -23.96
C ASP A 95 3.10 -7.41 -23.85
N ALA A 96 4.07 -6.66 -23.32
CA ALA A 96 5.43 -7.16 -23.06
C ALA A 96 5.51 -8.16 -21.88
N LEU A 97 4.67 -7.99 -20.86
CA LEU A 97 4.59 -8.88 -19.69
C LEU A 97 3.91 -10.22 -19.99
N TYR A 98 3.06 -10.25 -21.03
CA TYR A 98 2.36 -11.45 -21.49
C TYR A 98 2.76 -11.89 -22.91
N SER A 99 3.72 -11.22 -23.55
CA SER A 99 4.41 -11.81 -24.69
C SER A 99 5.23 -12.97 -24.15
N ASP A 100 5.05 -14.15 -24.73
CA ASP A 100 6.03 -15.24 -24.66
C ASP A 100 7.35 -14.69 -25.24
N GLN A 101 8.07 -13.90 -24.45
CA GLN A 101 9.49 -13.71 -24.64
C GLN A 101 10.04 -15.14 -24.59
N PRO A 102 10.75 -15.62 -25.63
CA PRO A 102 11.42 -16.89 -25.53
C PRO A 102 12.23 -16.85 -24.23
N ASP A 103 12.09 -17.88 -23.39
CA ASP A 103 12.94 -18.05 -22.22
C ASP A 103 14.37 -17.73 -22.68
N ASP A 104 14.96 -16.66 -22.15
CA ASP A 104 16.32 -16.31 -22.50
C ASP A 104 17.17 -17.49 -22.06
N GLU A 105 17.56 -18.35 -23.01
CA GLU A 105 18.18 -19.65 -22.76
C GLU A 105 19.41 -19.49 -21.85
N ASN A 106 20.03 -18.29 -21.86
CA ASN A 106 21.18 -17.95 -21.04
C ASN A 106 20.83 -17.44 -19.64
N LEU A 107 19.62 -16.92 -19.40
CA LEU A 107 19.22 -16.36 -18.10
C LEU A 107 19.21 -17.43 -17.00
N HIS A 108 18.79 -18.65 -17.34
CA HIS A 108 18.83 -19.78 -16.41
C HIS A 108 20.28 -20.11 -16.00
N ASP A 109 21.21 -20.12 -16.95
CA ASP A 109 22.63 -20.39 -16.71
C ASP A 109 23.31 -19.24 -15.95
N ASP A 110 22.94 -18.00 -16.25
CA ASP A 110 23.43 -16.82 -15.55
C ASP A 110 22.95 -16.78 -14.09
N ILE A 111 21.69 -17.10 -13.83
CA ILE A 111 21.16 -17.23 -12.46
C ILE A 111 21.87 -18.39 -11.75
N ALA A 112 22.04 -19.54 -12.40
CA ALA A 112 22.74 -20.68 -11.82
C ALA A 112 24.20 -20.34 -11.47
N SER A 113 24.89 -19.57 -12.32
CA SER A 113 26.25 -19.11 -12.06
C SER A 113 26.32 -18.11 -10.90
N ALA A 114 25.36 -17.18 -10.83
CA ALA A 114 25.28 -16.19 -9.76
C ALA A 114 24.97 -16.83 -8.40
N LEU A 115 24.14 -17.88 -8.36
CA LEU A 115 23.87 -18.65 -7.14
C LEU A 115 25.11 -19.38 -6.61
N ARG A 116 26.04 -19.79 -7.48
CA ARG A 116 27.31 -20.42 -7.05
C ARG A 116 28.27 -19.44 -6.36
N GLN A 117 28.07 -18.13 -6.54
CA GLN A 117 28.89 -17.08 -5.91
C GLN A 117 28.40 -16.71 -4.51
N LEU A 118 27.23 -17.21 -4.11
CA LEU A 118 26.70 -17.01 -2.76
C LEU A 118 27.42 -17.93 -1.78
N ASN A 119 27.55 -17.46 -0.54
CA ASN A 119 27.92 -18.37 0.54
C ASN A 119 26.75 -19.34 0.83
N GLU A 120 27.08 -20.52 1.37
CA GLU A 120 26.11 -21.60 1.61
C GLU A 120 24.87 -21.13 2.39
N ARG A 121 25.08 -20.29 3.41
CA ARG A 121 24.01 -19.73 4.22
C ARG A 121 23.08 -18.83 3.40
N GLU A 122 23.62 -17.96 2.57
CA GLU A 122 22.85 -17.05 1.71
C GLU A 122 22.07 -17.80 0.63
N ARG A 123 22.69 -18.83 0.05
CA ARG A 123 22.05 -19.71 -0.93
C ARG A 123 20.83 -20.40 -0.34
N GLN A 124 20.99 -21.07 0.81
CA GLN A 124 19.89 -21.75 1.50
C GLN A 124 18.74 -20.78 1.87
N MET A 125 19.07 -19.56 2.29
CA MET A 125 18.06 -18.55 2.61
C MET A 125 17.27 -18.10 1.39
N ILE A 126 17.93 -17.93 0.23
CA ILE A 126 17.24 -17.58 -1.02
C ILE A 126 16.34 -18.71 -1.49
N GLU A 127 16.81 -19.95 -1.49
CA GLU A 127 16.03 -21.12 -1.91
C GLU A 127 14.77 -21.27 -1.04
N LEU A 128 14.92 -21.23 0.29
CA LEU A 128 13.79 -21.27 1.22
C LEU A 128 12.84 -20.09 1.07
N TYR A 129 13.36 -18.90 0.75
CA TYR A 129 12.52 -17.73 0.52
C TYR A 129 11.75 -17.85 -0.80
N ALA A 130 12.36 -18.41 -1.85
CA ALA A 130 11.69 -18.66 -3.12
C ALA A 130 10.52 -19.64 -2.95
N GLU A 131 10.69 -20.68 -2.13
CA GLU A 131 9.61 -21.62 -1.80
C GLU A 131 8.49 -20.99 -0.96
N LEU A 132 8.83 -20.21 0.07
CA LEU A 132 7.87 -19.80 1.12
C LEU A 132 7.27 -18.40 0.90
N GLY A 133 7.94 -17.55 0.11
CA GLY A 133 7.54 -16.19 -0.22
C GLY A 133 7.58 -15.17 0.94
N SER A 134 8.06 -15.54 2.13
CA SER A 134 8.04 -14.66 3.31
C SER A 134 9.20 -14.89 4.27
N THR A 135 9.86 -13.81 4.70
CA THR A 135 10.96 -13.86 5.68
C THR A 135 10.52 -14.36 7.04
N ARG A 136 9.27 -14.11 7.43
CA ARG A 136 8.69 -14.65 8.67
C ARG A 136 8.53 -16.15 8.61
N LYS A 137 8.00 -16.68 7.49
CA LYS A 137 7.87 -18.13 7.29
C LYS A 137 9.23 -18.84 7.27
N VAL A 138 10.22 -18.24 6.62
CA VAL A 138 11.60 -18.75 6.62
C VAL A 138 12.17 -18.77 8.03
N SER A 139 11.98 -17.69 8.81
CA SER A 139 12.40 -17.59 10.21
C SER A 139 11.72 -18.65 11.10
N GLU A 140 10.42 -18.88 10.92
CA GLU A 140 9.67 -19.89 11.66
C GLU A 140 10.14 -21.32 11.36
N LYS A 141 10.46 -21.62 10.09
CA LYS A 141 10.94 -22.92 9.62
C LYS A 141 12.38 -23.20 10.06
N THR A 142 13.26 -22.20 9.97
CA THR A 142 14.70 -22.35 10.26
C THR A 142 15.07 -22.04 11.71
N LYS A 143 14.15 -21.44 12.48
CA LYS A 143 14.40 -20.88 13.83
C LYS A 143 15.47 -19.78 13.88
N ILE A 144 15.85 -19.24 12.74
CA ILE A 144 16.77 -18.10 12.64
C ILE A 144 15.97 -16.81 12.78
N PRO A 145 16.45 -15.79 13.53
CA PRO A 145 15.73 -14.52 13.68
C PRO A 145 15.42 -13.86 12.34
N VAL A 146 14.21 -13.29 12.21
CA VAL A 146 13.72 -12.62 10.98
C VAL A 146 14.72 -11.58 10.45
N THR A 147 15.38 -10.84 11.35
CA THR A 147 16.40 -9.84 11.01
C THR A 147 17.62 -10.45 10.33
N THR A 148 18.04 -11.64 10.78
CA THR A 148 19.18 -12.36 10.22
C THR A 148 18.84 -12.93 8.84
N VAL A 149 17.65 -13.50 8.69
CA VAL A 149 17.11 -13.96 7.40
C VAL A 149 17.05 -12.78 6.41
N HIS A 150 16.51 -11.65 6.84
CA HIS A 150 16.41 -10.45 6.02
C HIS A 150 17.80 -9.97 5.55
N THR A 151 18.78 -9.88 6.45
CA THR A 151 20.14 -9.45 6.10
C THR A 151 20.80 -10.42 5.11
N ALA A 152 20.64 -11.73 5.30
CA ALA A 152 21.15 -12.73 4.37
C ALA A 152 20.55 -12.55 2.97
N LEU A 153 19.23 -12.36 2.86
CA LEU A 153 18.56 -12.14 1.57
C LEU A 153 19.00 -10.83 0.89
N VAL A 154 19.20 -9.76 1.65
CA VAL A 154 19.69 -8.48 1.12
C VAL A 154 21.10 -8.63 0.54
N ASN A 155 22.00 -9.32 1.26
CA ASN A 155 23.36 -9.54 0.79
C ASN A 155 23.37 -10.43 -0.46
N ALA A 156 22.60 -11.52 -0.43
CA ALA A 156 22.51 -12.45 -1.54
C ALA A 156 21.95 -11.77 -2.82
N ARG A 157 20.93 -10.92 -2.69
CA ARG A 157 20.42 -10.10 -3.80
C ARG A 157 21.47 -9.14 -4.37
N LYS A 158 22.31 -8.53 -3.51
CA LYS A 158 23.38 -7.64 -3.98
C LYS A 158 24.40 -8.40 -4.83
N VAL A 159 24.80 -9.59 -4.38
CA VAL A 159 25.75 -10.45 -5.12
C VAL A 159 25.15 -10.87 -6.46
N ILE A 160 23.93 -11.42 -6.47
CA ILE A 160 23.25 -11.83 -7.71
C ILE A 160 23.15 -10.66 -8.68
N LYS A 161 22.67 -9.50 -8.21
CA LYS A 161 22.54 -8.31 -9.05
C LYS A 161 23.88 -7.83 -9.62
N SER A 162 24.95 -7.90 -8.84
CA SER A 162 26.28 -7.53 -9.32
C SER A 162 26.85 -8.47 -10.38
N HIS A 163 26.46 -9.76 -10.34
CA HIS A 163 26.86 -10.74 -11.34
C HIS A 163 26.07 -10.58 -12.63
N LEU A 164 24.74 -10.47 -12.53
CA LEU A 164 23.88 -10.27 -13.71
C LEU A 164 24.18 -8.95 -14.43
N ASN A 165 24.53 -7.88 -13.70
CA ASN A 165 24.93 -6.61 -14.30
C ASN A 165 26.33 -6.62 -14.95
N LYS A 166 27.15 -7.65 -14.71
CA LYS A 166 28.46 -7.83 -15.36
C LYS A 166 28.40 -8.71 -16.61
N SER A 167 27.33 -9.51 -16.75
CA SER A 167 27.08 -10.37 -17.91
C SER A 167 26.38 -9.65 -19.07
N LEU A 168 25.92 -8.40 -18.86
CA LEU A 168 25.37 -7.47 -19.85
C LEU A 168 26.43 -6.46 -20.31
#